data_AF-A0A3G2G3S6-F1
#
_entry.id   AF-A0A3G2G3S6-F1
#
_cell.length_a   1.000
_cell.length_b   1.000
_cell.length_c   1.000
_cell.angle_alpha   90.00
_cell.angle_beta   90.00
_cell.angle_gamma   90.00
#
_symmetry.space_group_name_H-M   'P 1'
#
loop_
_entity.id
_entity.type
_entity.pdbx_description
1 polymer ?
#
loop_
_entity_poly.entity_id
_entity_poly.type
_entity_poly.pdbx_seq_one_letter_code
_entity_poly.pdbx_strand_id
1 'polypeptide(L)' 'MSNKFLNNAKKLKSADLKDIAGGVGKIGTPDLSLCGCSCTGAVTGPKYCSQYMGCPQVITC' A
#
# COMPACT_ATOMS: atom_id res chain seq x y z
N MET A 1 27.23 10.87 -25.64
CA MET A 1 26.01 10.19 -26.12
C MET A 1 24.86 10.65 -25.24
N SER A 2 24.09 11.65 -25.67
CA SER A 2 23.03 12.25 -24.85
C SER A 2 21.73 11.46 -25.01
N ASN A 3 21.30 10.85 -23.93
CA ASN A 3 20.12 10.02 -23.84
C ASN A 3 18.83 10.88 -23.88
N LYS A 4 18.13 10.88 -25.03
CA LYS A 4 16.94 11.69 -25.33
C LYS A 4 15.76 11.53 -24.35
N PHE A 5 15.74 10.47 -23.56
CA PHE A 5 14.68 10.19 -22.59
C PHE A 5 14.71 11.08 -21.34
N LEU A 6 15.85 11.73 -21.04
CA LEU A 6 15.95 12.66 -19.92
C LEU A 6 15.51 14.09 -20.29
N ASN A 7 15.17 14.36 -21.55
CA ASN A 7 14.84 15.71 -22.03
C ASN A 7 13.59 16.32 -21.36
N ASN A 8 12.70 15.50 -20.79
CA ASN A 8 11.50 15.95 -20.07
C ASN A 8 11.51 15.55 -18.58
N ALA A 9 12.63 15.02 -18.07
CA ALA A 9 12.72 14.60 -16.68
C ALA A 9 13.07 15.79 -15.77
N LYS A 10 12.25 16.06 -14.75
CA LYS A 10 12.60 17.03 -13.70
C LYS A 10 13.72 16.43 -12.84
N LYS A 11 14.91 17.03 -12.87
CA LYS A 11 15.99 16.67 -11.94
C LYS A 11 15.61 17.14 -10.54
N LEU A 12 15.31 16.19 -9.65
CA LEU A 12 15.02 16.46 -8.25
C LEU A 12 16.30 16.84 -7.50
N LYS A 13 16.26 17.88 -6.68
CA LYS A 13 17.34 18.23 -5.74
C LYS A 13 17.09 17.54 -4.41
N SER A 14 18.11 17.47 -3.56
CA SER A 14 18.02 16.83 -2.23
C SER A 14 16.91 17.43 -1.35
N ALA A 15 16.59 18.72 -1.54
CA ALA A 15 15.46 19.38 -0.89
C ALA A 15 14.09 18.85 -1.39
N ASP A 16 13.92 18.65 -2.70
CA ASP A 16 12.68 18.12 -3.28
C ASP A 16 12.37 16.68 -2.81
N LEU A 17 13.39 15.92 -2.39
CA LEU A 17 13.20 14.55 -1.89
C LEU A 17 12.40 14.51 -0.58
N LYS A 18 12.43 15.58 0.23
CA LYS A 18 11.70 15.66 1.51
C LYS A 18 10.19 15.80 1.31
N ASP A 19 9.79 16.45 0.21
CA ASP A 19 8.39 16.67 -0.15
C ASP A 19 7.77 15.49 -0.92
N ILE A 20 8.58 14.56 -1.43
CA ILE A 20 8.12 13.31 -2.03
C ILE A 20 7.77 12.34 -0.91
N ALA A 21 6.57 12.50 -0.38
CA ALA A 21 6.00 11.58 0.57
C ALA A 21 5.32 10.41 -0.17
N GLY A 22 6.09 9.35 -0.42
CA GLY A 22 5.57 8.06 -0.85
C GLY A 22 5.22 7.19 0.36
N GLY A 23 3.98 6.71 0.44
CA GLY A 23 3.54 5.79 1.47
C GLY A 23 2.08 5.42 1.30
N VAL A 24 1.74 4.16 1.62
CA VAL A 24 0.38 3.58 1.61
C VAL A 24 -0.48 4.17 2.76
N GLY A 25 -0.26 5.43 3.13
CA GLY A 25 -0.89 6.07 4.30
C GLY A 25 -1.46 7.45 4.04
N LYS A 26 -1.37 7.99 2.81
CA LYS A 26 -1.95 9.31 2.45
C LYS A 26 -3.35 9.23 1.83
N ILE A 27 -3.83 8.04 1.50
CA ILE A 27 -5.25 7.78 1.26
C ILE A 27 -5.74 7.36 2.64
N GLY A 28 -6.71 8.09 3.22
CA GLY A 28 -7.11 8.01 4.63
C GLY A 28 -7.19 6.59 5.20
N THR A 29 -7.07 6.47 6.53
CA THR A 29 -7.14 5.20 7.27
C THR A 29 -8.14 4.26 6.60
N PRO A 30 -7.68 3.19 5.93
CA PRO A 30 -8.57 2.32 5.17
C PRO A 30 -9.61 1.75 6.13
N ASP A 31 -10.87 1.71 5.68
CA ASP A 31 -11.97 1.25 6.53
C ASP A 31 -11.83 -0.24 6.81
N LEU A 32 -11.27 -0.58 7.98
CA LEU A 32 -11.02 -1.95 8.40
C LEU A 32 -12.31 -2.74 8.67
N SER A 33 -13.45 -2.05 8.76
CA SER A 33 -14.78 -2.66 8.87
C SER A 33 -15.13 -3.53 7.66
N LEU A 34 -14.49 -3.29 6.51
CA LEU A 34 -14.64 -4.09 5.29
C LEU A 34 -13.78 -5.35 5.28
N CYS A 35 -12.93 -5.54 6.28
CA CYS A 35 -12.04 -6.68 6.39
C CYS A 35 -12.63 -7.75 7.31
N GLY A 36 -12.48 -9.02 6.94
CA GLY A 36 -12.93 -10.14 7.77
C GLY A 36 -12.02 -11.36 7.68
N CYS A 37 -12.42 -12.42 8.35
CA CYS A 37 -11.80 -13.74 8.26
C CYS A 37 -12.81 -14.73 7.69
N SER A 38 -12.35 -15.58 6.77
CA SER A 38 -13.10 -16.77 6.37
C SER A 38 -13.03 -17.85 7.45
N CYS A 39 -13.96 -18.80 7.40
CA CYS A 39 -13.94 -20.00 8.26
C CYS A 39 -12.69 -20.86 8.09
N THR A 40 -11.86 -20.63 7.06
CA THR A 40 -10.59 -21.33 6.82
C THR A 40 -9.36 -20.52 7.23
N GLY A 41 -9.56 -19.34 7.85
CA GLY A 41 -8.45 -18.48 8.27
C GLY A 41 -7.85 -17.63 7.16
N ALA A 42 -8.56 -17.41 6.04
CA ALA A 42 -8.14 -16.47 5.00
C ALA A 42 -8.69 -15.07 5.29
N VAL A 43 -7.84 -14.04 5.11
CA VAL A 43 -8.29 -12.65 5.17
C VAL A 43 -9.20 -12.37 3.98
N THR A 44 -10.42 -11.92 4.26
CA THR A 44 -11.41 -11.51 3.26
C THR A 44 -11.52 -9.98 3.23
N GLY A 45 -11.83 -9.43 2.06
CA GLY A 45 -11.98 -7.99 1.85
C GLY A 45 -10.95 -7.40 0.86
N PRO A 46 -10.87 -6.05 0.78
CA PRO A 46 -9.94 -5.35 -0.10
C PRO A 46 -8.46 -5.72 0.11
N LYS A 47 -7.62 -5.48 -0.91
CA LYS A 47 -6.19 -5.83 -0.88
C LYS A 47 -5.43 -5.26 0.33
N TYR A 48 -5.89 -4.14 0.89
CA TYR A 48 -5.26 -3.57 2.08
C TYR A 48 -5.49 -4.41 3.35
N CYS A 49 -6.54 -5.22 3.42
CA CYS A 49 -6.86 -6.00 4.62
C CYS A 49 -5.73 -6.96 5.02
N SER A 50 -5.04 -7.57 4.06
CA SER A 50 -3.89 -8.45 4.32
C SER A 50 -2.64 -7.72 4.82
N GLN A 51 -2.62 -6.39 4.71
CA GLN A 51 -1.52 -5.54 5.20
C GLN A 51 -1.77 -5.06 6.63
N TYR A 52 -3.03 -5.06 7.09
CA TYR A 52 -3.43 -4.54 8.41
C TYR A 52 -3.97 -5.62 9.36
N MET A 53 -4.34 -6.80 8.87
CA MET A 53 -4.92 -7.88 9.67
C MET A 53 -4.44 -9.26 9.19
N GLY A 54 -4.30 -10.19 10.14
CA GLY A 54 -4.10 -11.61 9.90
C GLY A 54 -5.20 -12.44 10.56
N CYS A 55 -5.55 -13.56 9.94
CA CYS A 55 -6.53 -14.50 10.46
C CYS A 55 -5.84 -15.78 10.95
N PRO A 56 -6.25 -16.32 12.12
CA PRO A 56 -5.69 -17.57 12.61
C PRO A 56 -6.04 -18.71 11.65
N GLN A 57 -5.08 -19.62 11.42
CA GLN A 57 -5.24 -20.78 10.53
C GLN A 57 -6.04 -21.90 11.22
N VAL A 58 -7.22 -21.56 11.71
CA VAL A 58 -8.12 -22.47 12.42
C VAL A 58 -9.45 -22.52 11.70
N ILE A 59 -10.06 -23.70 11.66
CA ILE A 59 -11.43 -23.82 11.16
C ILE A 59 -12.37 -23.47 12.31
N THR A 60 -12.65 -22.18 12.44
CA THR A 60 -13.60 -21.63 13.41
C THR A 60 -14.70 -20.93 12.63
N CYS A 61 -15.83 -21.62 12.43
CA CYS A 61 -17.05 -21.08 11.82
C CYS A 61 -17.97 -20.52 12.91
#